data_AF-A0A1J3DF91-F1
#
_entry.id   AF-A0A1J3DF91-F1
#
_cell.length_a   1.000
_cell.length_b   1.000
_cell.length_c   1.000
_cell.angle_alpha   90.00
_cell.angle_beta   90.00
_cell.angle_gamma   90.00
#
_symmetry.space_group_name_H-M   'P 1'
#
loop_
_entity.id
_entity.type
_entity.pdbx_description
1 polymer ?
#
loop_
_entity_poly.entity_id
_entity_poly.type
_entity_poly.pdbx_seq_one_letter_code
_entity_poly.pdbx_strand_id
1 'polypeptide(L)'
;VQVVKATWMADGTHWPGTWFEPKPDHSKGDHAGILQIMSKVPELEPVMGGPNEGSLDFTGIDVRVPMFAYVSREKRPGFDHNKKAGAMNGMVRASAILSNGAFILNLDCDHYIYNSKAIKEGMCFMMDRGGDRICYIQFPQRFEGIDPS
;
A
#
# COMPACT_ATOMS: atom_id res chain seq x y z
N VAL A 1 -18.62 -2.11 24.80
CA VAL A 1 -17.19 -1.84 25.08
C VAL A 1 -16.83 -0.49 24.49
N GLN A 2 -16.45 0.47 25.32
CA GLN A 2 -15.98 1.78 24.84
C GLN A 2 -14.50 1.62 24.48
N VAL A 3 -14.24 1.32 23.20
CA VAL A 3 -12.86 1.14 22.72
C VAL A 3 -12.23 2.53 22.59
N VAL A 4 -11.13 2.76 23.31
CA VAL A 4 -10.30 3.96 23.13
C VAL A 4 -9.80 3.92 21.69
N LYS A 5 -10.23 4.89 20.88
CA LYS A 5 -9.80 4.96 19.48
C LYS A 5 -8.36 5.45 19.47
N ALA A 6 -7.46 4.66 18.90
CA ALA A 6 -6.03 5.00 18.82
C ALA A 6 -5.84 6.25 17.95
N THR A 7 -5.46 7.35 18.59
CA THR A 7 -5.15 8.65 17.95
C THR A 7 -3.66 8.95 17.95
N TRP A 8 -2.86 8.10 18.58
CA TRP A 8 -1.45 8.31 18.79
C TRP A 8 -0.65 7.35 17.93
N MET A 9 0.36 7.89 17.27
CA MET A 9 1.40 7.15 16.60
C MET A 9 2.35 6.52 17.63
N ALA A 10 3.13 5.54 17.20
CA ALA A 10 4.08 4.86 18.09
C ALA A 10 5.14 5.80 18.69
N ASP A 11 5.41 6.94 18.03
CA ASP A 11 6.31 8.00 18.50
C ASP A 11 5.66 9.01 19.45
N GLY A 12 4.40 8.80 19.84
CA GLY A 12 3.66 9.70 20.71
C GLY A 12 3.16 10.97 20.02
N THR A 13 3.21 11.06 18.69
CA THR A 13 2.54 12.14 17.94
C THR A 13 1.08 11.81 17.65
N HIS A 14 0.24 12.82 17.44
CA HIS A 14 -1.14 12.58 17.01
C HIS A 14 -1.21 12.21 15.53
N TRP A 15 -2.05 11.22 15.20
CA TRP A 15 -2.34 10.87 13.82
C TRP A 15 -3.04 12.05 13.12
N PRO A 16 -2.48 12.58 12.01
CA PRO A 16 -3.04 13.74 11.31
C PRO A 16 -4.34 13.45 10.58
N GLY A 17 -4.80 12.20 10.48
CA GLY A 17 -6.11 11.86 9.90
C GLY A 17 -7.21 11.67 10.95
N THR A 18 -7.04 12.21 12.15
CA THR A 18 -7.98 12.02 13.26
C THR A 18 -9.05 13.11 13.25
N TRP A 19 -10.30 12.76 12.93
CA TRP A 19 -11.40 13.73 12.74
C TRP A 19 -12.37 13.84 13.95
N PHE A 20 -11.95 13.46 15.17
CA PHE A 20 -12.86 13.40 16.33
C PHE A 20 -13.41 14.77 16.74
N GLU A 21 -12.57 15.79 16.67
CA GLU A 21 -12.95 17.18 16.84
C GLU A 21 -12.78 17.88 15.49
N PRO A 22 -13.86 18.09 14.73
CA PRO A 22 -13.81 18.85 13.50
C PRO A 22 -13.25 20.25 13.78
N LYS A 23 -12.21 20.65 13.04
CA LYS A 23 -11.71 22.02 13.02
C LYS A 23 -11.91 22.59 11.61
N PRO A 24 -11.92 23.93 11.45
CA PRO A 24 -11.85 24.52 10.11
C PRO A 24 -10.70 23.88 9.33
N ASP A 25 -10.97 23.45 8.09
CA ASP A 25 -10.01 22.77 7.21
C ASP A 25 -9.52 21.38 7.68
N HIS A 26 -10.20 20.78 8.67
CA HIS A 26 -9.84 19.49 9.25
C HIS A 26 -11.04 18.71 9.78
N SER A 27 -11.76 18.05 8.88
CA SER A 27 -12.94 17.22 9.16
C SER A 27 -13.14 16.13 8.09
N LYS A 28 -14.13 15.26 8.29
CA LYS A 28 -14.46 14.24 7.30
C LYS A 28 -14.92 14.89 5.99
N GLY A 29 -14.11 14.75 4.94
CA GLY A 29 -14.38 15.33 3.61
C GLY A 29 -13.80 16.73 3.40
N ASP A 30 -13.15 17.31 4.41
CA ASP A 30 -12.44 18.57 4.33
C ASP A 30 -11.11 18.46 5.08
N HIS A 31 -10.05 18.05 4.39
CA HIS A 31 -8.76 17.83 5.01
C HIS A 31 -7.62 17.86 4.00
N ALA A 32 -6.45 18.28 4.46
CA ALA A 32 -5.21 18.20 3.69
C ALA A 32 -4.82 16.76 3.33
N GLY A 33 -3.97 16.62 2.32
CA GLY A 33 -3.34 15.35 1.98
C GLY A 33 -2.35 14.91 3.06
N ILE A 34 -2.19 13.61 3.22
CA ILE A 34 -1.23 13.00 4.13
C ILE A 34 -0.36 12.06 3.31
N LEU A 35 0.96 12.23 3.38
CA LEU A 35 1.93 11.29 2.84
C LEU A 35 2.88 10.91 3.98
N GLN A 36 2.97 9.62 4.28
CA GLN A 36 3.85 9.13 5.32
C GLN A 36 4.60 7.88 4.87
N ILE A 37 5.92 7.92 4.99
CA ILE A 37 6.78 6.77 4.70
C ILE A 37 6.90 5.96 5.99
N MET A 38 6.28 4.78 5.99
CA MET A 38 6.25 3.84 7.12
C MET A 38 7.50 2.95 7.14
N SER A 39 7.92 2.49 5.97
CA SER A 39 9.19 1.78 5.74
C SER A 39 9.91 2.46 4.60
N LYS A 40 11.21 2.75 4.79
CA LYS A 40 12.02 3.47 3.79
C LYS A 40 12.35 2.56 2.62
N VAL A 41 12.79 3.18 1.52
CA VAL A 41 13.38 2.44 0.39
C VAL A 41 14.54 1.60 0.93
N PRO A 42 14.56 0.28 0.69
CA PRO A 42 15.66 -0.55 1.14
C PRO A 42 16.95 -0.12 0.45
N GLU A 43 18.08 -0.27 1.14
CA GLU A 43 19.41 -0.13 0.53
C GLU A 43 19.56 -1.12 -0.64
N LEU A 44 20.52 -0.92 -1.54
CA LEU A 44 20.69 -1.81 -2.71
C LEU A 44 21.24 -3.19 -2.31
N GLU A 45 22.16 -3.22 -1.35
CA GLU A 45 22.79 -4.45 -0.89
C GLU A 45 21.87 -5.21 0.07
N PRO A 46 21.82 -6.55 -0.01
CA PRO A 46 21.08 -7.38 0.95
C PRO A 46 21.55 -7.15 2.38
N VAL A 47 20.60 -7.06 3.31
CA VAL A 47 20.90 -7.04 4.75
C VAL A 47 20.53 -8.42 5.27
N MET A 48 21.54 -9.22 5.62
CA MET A 48 21.32 -10.58 6.07
C MET A 48 20.95 -10.59 7.56
N GLY A 49 19.86 -11.27 7.89
CA GLY A 49 19.42 -11.46 9.26
C GLY A 49 20.37 -12.35 10.06
N GLY A 50 20.43 -12.10 11.37
CA GLY A 50 21.18 -12.93 12.33
C GLY A 50 20.30 -13.97 13.05
N PRO A 51 20.92 -14.89 13.79
CA PRO A 51 20.19 -15.79 14.68
C PRO A 51 19.53 -14.99 15.81
N ASN A 52 18.30 -15.34 16.17
CA ASN A 52 17.52 -14.76 17.29
C ASN A 52 17.15 -13.27 17.16
N GLU A 53 16.86 -12.78 15.95
CA GLU A 53 16.14 -11.51 15.75
C GLU A 53 14.66 -11.65 16.13
N GLY A 54 14.38 -11.90 17.41
CA GLY A 54 13.05 -12.18 17.95
C GLY A 54 12.75 -13.68 18.08
N SER A 55 11.52 -14.09 17.74
CA SER A 55 11.04 -15.48 17.85
C SER A 55 11.28 -16.33 16.59
N LEU A 56 11.93 -15.76 15.56
CA LEU A 56 12.19 -16.41 14.27
C LEU A 56 13.69 -16.35 13.95
N ASP A 57 14.19 -17.38 13.26
CA ASP A 57 15.56 -17.42 12.74
C ASP A 57 15.60 -16.87 11.31
N PHE A 58 16.32 -15.77 11.11
CA PHE A 58 16.50 -15.11 9.81
C PHE A 58 17.90 -15.31 9.22
N THR A 59 18.68 -16.26 9.76
CA THR A 59 20.02 -16.57 9.25
C THR A 59 19.97 -16.89 7.75
N GLY A 60 20.69 -16.12 6.94
CA GLY A 60 20.73 -16.32 5.50
C GLY A 60 19.50 -15.78 4.73
N ILE A 61 18.63 -15.03 5.40
CA ILE A 61 17.49 -14.34 4.80
C ILE A 61 17.81 -12.84 4.69
N ASP A 62 17.47 -12.25 3.55
CA ASP A 62 17.47 -10.79 3.40
C ASP A 62 16.29 -10.21 4.17
N VAL A 63 16.57 -9.46 5.24
CA VAL A 63 15.55 -8.92 6.14
C VAL A 63 15.03 -7.54 5.72
N ARG A 64 15.49 -7.02 4.58
CA ARG A 64 14.97 -5.76 4.02
C ARG A 64 13.49 -5.89 3.70
N VAL A 65 12.72 -4.89 4.13
CA VAL A 65 11.30 -4.78 3.79
C VAL A 65 11.14 -3.73 2.68
N PRO A 66 10.24 -3.95 1.71
CA PRO A 66 9.94 -2.94 0.70
C PRO A 66 9.51 -1.61 1.32
N MET A 67 9.69 -0.51 0.57
CA MET A 67 9.14 0.77 0.96
C MET A 67 7.63 0.64 1.15
N PHE A 68 7.14 1.10 2.30
CA PHE A 68 5.72 1.17 2.59
C PHE A 68 5.34 2.64 2.79
N ALA A 69 4.50 3.17 1.90
CA ALA A 69 4.03 4.54 1.93
C ALA A 69 2.52 4.58 2.14
N TYR A 70 2.08 5.33 3.14
CA TYR A 70 0.69 5.67 3.35
C TYR A 70 0.37 6.98 2.64
N VAL A 71 -0.71 6.99 1.84
CA VAL A 71 -1.18 8.18 1.12
C VAL A 71 -2.67 8.38 1.37
N SER A 72 -3.02 9.55 1.90
CA SER A 72 -4.37 10.08 1.93
C SER A 72 -4.42 11.33 1.05
N ARG A 73 -5.40 11.40 0.15
CA ARG A 73 -5.57 12.57 -0.73
C ARG A 73 -6.25 13.70 0.02
N GLU A 74 -5.92 14.93 -0.33
CA GLU A 74 -6.70 16.09 0.07
C GLU A 74 -8.15 15.98 -0.44
N LYS A 75 -9.08 16.44 0.39
CA LYS A 75 -10.50 16.59 0.06
C LYS A 75 -10.97 17.95 0.54
N ARG A 76 -11.81 18.61 -0.27
CA ARG A 76 -12.43 19.90 0.07
C ARG A 76 -13.90 19.89 -0.30
N PRO A 77 -14.78 20.55 0.48
CA PRO A 77 -16.17 20.73 0.11
C PRO A 77 -16.31 21.40 -1.26
N GLY A 78 -17.28 20.95 -2.06
CA GLY A 78 -17.50 21.49 -3.41
C GLY A 78 -16.66 20.86 -4.52
N PHE A 79 -15.73 19.95 -4.19
CA PHE A 79 -14.92 19.25 -5.19
C PHE A 79 -15.27 17.75 -5.25
N ASP A 80 -15.58 17.24 -6.44
CA ASP A 80 -15.78 15.79 -6.63
C ASP A 80 -14.43 15.06 -6.53
N HIS A 81 -14.39 14.05 -5.67
CA HIS A 81 -13.19 13.26 -5.39
C HIS A 81 -13.12 11.94 -6.19
N ASN A 82 -14.10 11.65 -7.06
CA ASN A 82 -14.10 10.53 -8.01
C ASN A 82 -13.94 9.14 -7.37
N LYS A 83 -14.41 8.97 -6.12
CA LYS A 83 -14.40 7.69 -5.38
C LYS A 83 -13.07 6.90 -5.55
N LYS A 84 -13.14 5.65 -6.00
CA LYS A 84 -12.00 4.73 -6.19
C LYS A 84 -11.07 5.18 -7.33
N ALA A 85 -11.62 5.65 -8.45
CA ALA A 85 -10.83 6.12 -9.59
C ALA A 85 -9.92 7.29 -9.20
N GLY A 86 -10.45 8.26 -8.44
CA GLY A 86 -9.64 9.37 -7.93
C GLY A 86 -8.54 8.91 -6.98
N ALA A 87 -8.81 7.87 -6.16
CA ALA A 87 -7.82 7.31 -5.24
C ALA A 87 -6.67 6.65 -6.01
N MET A 88 -7.00 5.83 -7.00
CA MET A 88 -6.03 5.17 -7.87
C MET A 88 -5.18 6.18 -8.65
N ASN A 89 -5.80 7.19 -9.26
CA ASN A 89 -5.06 8.22 -9.99
C ASN A 89 -4.13 9.04 -9.08
N GLY A 90 -4.56 9.32 -7.84
CA GLY A 90 -3.70 9.97 -6.85
C GLY A 90 -2.50 9.09 -6.47
N MET A 91 -2.72 7.79 -6.30
CA MET A 91 -1.66 6.82 -5.99
C MET A 91 -0.64 6.71 -7.11
N VAL A 92 -1.06 6.66 -8.38
CA VAL A 92 -0.14 6.62 -9.54
C VAL A 92 0.76 7.86 -9.55
N ARG A 93 0.21 9.06 -9.31
CA ARG A 93 1.00 10.30 -9.26
C ARG A 93 1.97 10.33 -8.08
N ALA A 94 1.56 9.86 -6.91
CA ALA A 94 2.45 9.74 -5.76
C ALA A 94 3.58 8.74 -6.04
N SER A 95 3.27 7.58 -6.62
CA SER A 95 4.27 6.56 -6.97
C SER A 95 5.29 7.08 -8.00
N ALA A 96 4.86 7.87 -8.99
CA ALA A 96 5.76 8.46 -9.98
C ALA A 96 6.89 9.30 -9.34
N ILE A 97 6.60 9.96 -8.21
CA ILE A 97 7.59 10.78 -7.48
C ILE A 97 8.40 9.92 -6.48
N LEU A 98 7.75 8.97 -5.80
CA LEU A 98 8.38 8.20 -4.72
C LEU A 98 9.30 7.09 -5.23
N SER A 99 8.88 6.35 -6.25
CA SER A 99 9.59 5.16 -6.75
C SER A 99 9.72 5.08 -8.27
N ASN A 100 8.85 5.79 -9.01
CA ASN A 100 8.75 5.73 -10.46
C ASN A 100 8.68 4.28 -11.00
N GLY A 101 7.89 3.43 -10.34
CA GLY A 101 7.73 2.03 -10.71
C GLY A 101 7.15 1.86 -12.12
N ALA A 102 7.80 1.06 -12.95
CA ALA A 102 7.37 0.80 -14.33
C ALA A 102 6.11 -0.08 -14.43
N PHE A 103 5.85 -0.89 -13.40
CA PHE A 103 4.71 -1.79 -13.31
C PHE A 103 3.91 -1.48 -12.05
N ILE A 104 2.59 -1.54 -12.14
CA ILE A 104 1.67 -1.28 -11.03
C ILE A 104 0.78 -2.50 -10.85
N LEU A 105 0.79 -3.05 -9.64
CA LEU A 105 -0.17 -4.08 -9.21
C LEU A 105 -1.26 -3.41 -8.39
N ASN A 106 -2.51 -3.50 -8.84
CA ASN A 106 -3.67 -3.03 -8.08
C ASN A 106 -4.30 -4.19 -7.30
N LEU A 107 -4.61 -3.98 -6.02
CA LEU A 107 -5.20 -4.97 -5.14
C LEU A 107 -6.28 -4.33 -4.26
N ASP A 108 -7.41 -5.00 -4.12
CA ASP A 108 -8.49 -4.57 -3.23
C ASP A 108 -8.27 -5.07 -1.80
N CYS A 109 -8.88 -4.41 -0.81
CA CYS A 109 -8.62 -4.67 0.61
C CYS A 109 -9.14 -6.04 1.12
N ASP A 110 -10.00 -6.68 0.35
CA ASP A 110 -10.57 -8.01 0.58
C ASP A 110 -9.82 -9.12 -0.18
N HIS A 111 -8.73 -8.77 -0.88
CA HIS A 111 -7.89 -9.71 -1.61
C HIS A 111 -6.47 -9.72 -1.05
N TYR A 112 -5.84 -10.90 -1.05
CA TYR A 112 -4.43 -11.07 -0.71
C TYR A 112 -3.71 -11.96 -1.72
N ILE A 113 -2.39 -11.88 -1.73
CA ILE A 113 -1.55 -12.73 -2.58
C ILE A 113 -1.41 -14.09 -1.90
N TYR A 114 -2.11 -15.10 -2.43
CA TYR A 114 -2.04 -16.47 -1.91
C TYR A 114 -0.73 -17.19 -2.28
N ASN A 115 -0.19 -16.93 -3.48
CA ASN A 115 1.03 -17.55 -3.98
C ASN A 115 2.11 -16.48 -4.21
N SER A 116 3.23 -16.55 -3.48
CA SER A 116 4.34 -15.60 -3.60
C SER A 116 4.99 -15.57 -4.98
N LYS A 117 4.78 -16.61 -5.81
CA LYS A 117 5.27 -16.64 -7.20
C LYS A 117 4.42 -15.81 -8.17
N ALA A 118 3.20 -15.41 -7.81
CA ALA A 118 2.26 -14.74 -8.73
C ALA A 118 2.85 -13.47 -9.37
N ILE A 119 3.59 -12.68 -8.59
CA ILE A 119 4.27 -11.47 -9.10
C ILE A 119 5.32 -11.86 -10.15
N LYS A 120 6.13 -12.88 -9.86
CA LYS A 120 7.15 -13.39 -10.80
C LYS A 120 6.53 -13.89 -12.10
N GLU A 121 5.44 -14.63 -12.02
CA GLU A 121 4.70 -15.12 -13.20
C GLU A 121 4.16 -13.96 -14.05
N GLY A 122 3.59 -12.92 -13.42
CA GLY A 122 3.16 -11.71 -14.14
C GLY A 122 4.32 -11.01 -14.85
N MET A 123 5.46 -10.91 -14.20
CA MET A 123 6.67 -10.33 -14.78
C MET A 123 7.22 -11.15 -15.95
N CYS A 124 7.09 -12.48 -15.93
CA CYS A 124 7.48 -13.33 -17.06
C CYS A 124 6.77 -12.92 -18.35
N PHE A 125 5.45 -12.66 -18.32
CA PHE A 125 4.72 -12.21 -19.50
C PHE A 125 5.10 -10.80 -19.94
N MET A 126 5.24 -9.86 -19.00
CA MET A 126 5.60 -8.47 -19.30
C MET A 126 7.02 -8.32 -19.85
N MET A 127 7.95 -9.21 -19.46
CA MET A 127 9.36 -9.16 -19.86
C MET A 127 9.71 -10.11 -21.00
N ASP A 128 8.78 -10.95 -21.47
CA ASP A 128 9.01 -11.82 -22.63
C ASP A 128 8.98 -11.04 -23.95
N ARG A 129 9.38 -11.69 -25.04
CA ARG A 129 9.30 -11.13 -26.39
C ARG A 129 7.85 -10.76 -26.74
N GLY A 130 7.60 -9.47 -26.94
CA GLY A 130 6.27 -8.94 -27.20
C GLY A 130 5.55 -8.44 -25.96
N GLY A 131 6.14 -8.53 -24.76
CA GLY A 131 5.63 -7.98 -23.51
C GLY A 131 5.51 -6.45 -23.54
N ASP A 132 6.27 -5.77 -24.40
CA ASP A 132 6.16 -4.34 -24.70
C ASP A 132 4.80 -3.95 -25.31
N ARG A 133 4.02 -4.92 -25.79
CA ARG A 133 2.66 -4.74 -26.32
C ARG A 133 1.58 -5.13 -25.31
N ILE A 134 1.94 -5.52 -24.10
CA ILE A 134 1.01 -5.90 -23.03
C ILE A 134 0.79 -4.70 -22.12
N CYS A 135 -0.46 -4.27 -21.98
CA CYS A 135 -0.82 -3.17 -21.10
C CYS A 135 -1.09 -3.62 -19.65
N TYR A 136 -1.72 -4.79 -19.47
CA TYR A 136 -2.00 -5.37 -18.15
C TYR A 136 -2.15 -6.89 -18.23
N ILE A 137 -1.96 -7.55 -17.09
CA ILE A 137 -2.22 -8.98 -16.90
C ILE A 137 -3.31 -9.10 -15.85
N GLN A 138 -4.42 -9.75 -16.22
CA GLN A 138 -5.52 -10.01 -15.30
C GLN A 138 -5.34 -11.39 -14.67
N PHE A 139 -5.19 -11.43 -13.35
CA PHE A 139 -5.23 -12.67 -12.59
C PHE A 139 -6.69 -13.06 -12.27
N PRO A 140 -7.04 -14.35 -12.28
CA PRO A 140 -8.35 -14.80 -11.84
C PRO A 140 -8.50 -14.58 -10.33
N GLN A 141 -9.60 -13.96 -9.92
CA GLN A 141 -9.97 -13.82 -8.51
C GLN A 141 -10.65 -15.10 -8.02
N ARG A 142 -10.19 -15.62 -6.88
CA ARG A 142 -10.80 -16.78 -6.22
C ARG A 142 -11.26 -16.35 -4.84
N PHE A 143 -12.48 -16.75 -4.50
CA PHE A 143 -13.10 -16.44 -3.23
C PHE A 143 -13.07 -17.67 -2.34
N GLU A 144 -12.79 -17.46 -1.06
CA GLU A 144 -12.89 -18.50 -0.02
C GLU A 144 -14.27 -18.40 0.66
N GLY A 145 -14.76 -19.52 1.20
CA GLY A 145 -16.03 -19.53 1.94
C GLY A 145 -17.28 -19.33 1.07
N ILE A 146 -17.24 -19.77 -0.19
CA ILE A 146 -18.41 -19.75 -1.08
C ILE A 146 -19.46 -20.72 -0.53
N ASP A 147 -20.69 -20.23 -0.36
CA ASP A 147 -21.84 -21.06 0.01
C ASP A 147 -22.05 -22.14 -1.07
N PRO A 148 -22.04 -23.44 -0.71
CA PRO A 148 -22.25 -24.52 -1.67
C PRO A 148 -23.71 -24.68 -2.13
N SER A 149 -24.65 -23.86 -1.66
CA SER A 149 -26.08 -23.95 -2.00
C SER A 149 -26.55 -23.17 -3.23
#